data_AF-A0A812TWH0-F1
#
_entry.id   AF-A0A812TWH0-F1
#
_cell.length_a   1.000
_cell.length_b   1.000
_cell.length_c   1.000
_cell.angle_alpha   90.00
_cell.angle_beta   90.00
_cell.angle_gamma   90.00
#
_symmetry.space_group_name_H-M   'P 1'
#
loop_
_entity.id
_entity.type
_entity.pdbx_description
1 polymer ?
#
loop_
_entity_poly.entity_id
_entity_poly.type
_entity_poly.pdbx_seq_one_letter_code
_entity_poly.pdbx_strand_id
1 'polypeptide(L)'
;EEVNFEVQEPAEASRGMKRSDGPSSEAYVAPLKCPRSAMQQLAEMRPKASATAWQRPGKSSAGGETTWALKELAEVRQKLVAAEEALCQEKSLRTNLQEKQDLEEKQVQKLQASLQEQQEQLREQQCLANEKLQQLQAQLNAENMRRICAEEQLKKLRPLTNSVNHGAFWQYELDGCWHAFTPEGSEQMHRAYEAYLVDGQRCCTATIVAGGVARLVDFRRMTQQHAITKKVRKIRIRMGVPAQWESGPSVLLTQSDNLESCYVEVKDRPMLDWIRVVLTKTGHFRDRSTPCFCMQKATVKSVHRIENFRLWHRYQARLAAMREDHAKYNVSVQHTDLELDFSIPSGVMTRSQSYLSCGEPMASDVQEKILLHGTSWENADAIVMDGFDHRTCARGMYGDGVYFAGAACKCHQYTCQTHSGKACSCKHERTLIIARVALGDAFHASQTRKGERRPPNRDGATGTHGSVVVNPGPIHGHHNPNQIHQEFVIFDREQAYPAFVVQYVL
;
A
#
# COMPACT_ATOMS: atom_id res chain seq x y z
N GLU A 1 22.05 25.19 -45.17
CA GLU A 1 21.50 23.94 -45.72
C GLU A 1 20.25 23.62 -44.94
N GLU A 2 19.11 24.08 -45.46
CA GLU A 2 17.78 23.70 -45.00
C GLU A 2 17.47 22.30 -45.55
N VAL A 3 16.93 21.41 -44.73
CA VAL A 3 16.31 20.18 -45.21
C VAL A 3 14.94 20.05 -44.57
N ASN A 4 13.94 20.46 -45.34
CA ASN A 4 12.55 20.01 -45.26
C ASN A 4 12.52 18.48 -45.42
N PHE A 5 11.66 17.79 -44.66
CA PHE A 5 11.05 16.58 -45.19
C PHE A 5 9.55 16.51 -44.87
N GLU A 6 8.88 16.15 -45.95
CA GLU A 6 7.47 16.20 -46.25
C GLU A 6 6.70 15.03 -45.66
N VAL A 7 5.41 15.28 -45.49
CA VAL A 7 4.35 14.37 -45.08
C VAL A 7 4.07 13.35 -46.18
N GLN A 8 3.89 12.07 -45.82
CA GLN A 8 3.19 11.06 -46.64
C GLN A 8 2.43 10.05 -45.76
N GLU A 9 1.11 10.22 -45.70
CA GLU A 9 0.12 9.11 -45.74
C GLU A 9 -0.14 8.75 -47.22
N PRO A 10 -0.80 7.64 -47.63
CA PRO A 10 -1.82 6.85 -46.91
C PRO A 10 -1.79 5.31 -47.12
N ALA A 11 -2.70 4.57 -46.46
CA ALA A 11 -3.52 3.52 -47.10
C ALA A 11 -4.51 2.87 -46.10
N GLU A 12 -5.79 3.15 -46.32
CA GLU A 12 -6.93 2.42 -45.77
C GLU A 12 -7.00 0.99 -46.33
N ALA A 13 -7.36 0.02 -45.47
CA ALA A 13 -7.96 -1.23 -45.91
C ALA A 13 -9.06 -1.64 -44.93
N SER A 14 -10.29 -1.42 -45.38
CA SER A 14 -11.52 -1.90 -44.76
C SER A 14 -11.86 -3.31 -45.26
N ARG A 15 -12.38 -4.16 -44.36
CA ARG A 15 -13.50 -5.11 -44.52
C ARG A 15 -13.29 -6.38 -43.69
N GLY A 16 -14.36 -6.82 -43.01
CA GLY A 16 -14.52 -8.24 -42.70
C GLY A 16 -15.25 -8.60 -41.41
N MET A 17 -16.44 -8.04 -41.20
CA MET A 17 -17.34 -8.47 -40.13
C MET A 17 -17.92 -9.86 -40.47
N LYS A 18 -17.69 -10.87 -39.62
CA LYS A 18 -18.55 -12.07 -39.54
C LYS A 18 -18.72 -12.51 -38.08
N ARG A 19 -19.99 -12.55 -37.68
CA ARG A 19 -20.53 -13.13 -36.46
C ARG A 19 -20.44 -14.66 -36.54
N SER A 20 -20.22 -15.32 -35.40
CA SER A 20 -20.74 -16.66 -35.14
C SER A 20 -20.91 -16.86 -33.63
N ASP A 21 -22.13 -17.25 -33.28
CA ASP A 21 -22.66 -17.50 -31.94
C ASP A 21 -22.06 -18.76 -31.28
N GLY A 22 -21.73 -18.65 -29.98
CA GLY A 22 -21.77 -19.64 -28.87
C GLY A 22 -21.25 -21.09 -29.03
N PRO A 23 -21.25 -21.90 -27.95
CA PRO A 23 -21.60 -21.59 -26.57
C PRO A 23 -20.50 -21.94 -25.53
N SER A 24 -20.77 -21.46 -24.31
CA SER A 24 -20.20 -21.79 -23.01
C SER A 24 -19.88 -23.27 -22.77
N SER A 25 -18.70 -23.55 -22.22
CA SER A 25 -18.45 -24.77 -21.43
C SER A 25 -17.77 -24.40 -20.12
N GLU A 26 -18.54 -24.47 -19.04
CA GLU A 26 -18.08 -24.42 -17.66
C GLU A 26 -17.15 -25.60 -17.38
N ALA A 27 -15.93 -25.30 -16.90
CA ALA A 27 -15.00 -26.30 -16.41
C ALA A 27 -15.42 -26.72 -14.98
N TYR A 28 -16.14 -27.83 -14.88
CA TYR A 28 -16.44 -28.50 -13.61
C TYR A 28 -15.17 -29.20 -13.08
N VAL A 29 -14.69 -28.75 -11.93
CA VAL A 29 -13.60 -29.38 -11.17
C VAL A 29 -14.14 -30.61 -10.45
N ALA A 30 -13.65 -31.80 -10.81
CA ALA A 30 -13.97 -33.05 -10.14
C ALA A 30 -13.16 -33.21 -8.83
N PRO A 31 -13.76 -33.64 -7.70
CA PRO A 31 -13.00 -34.01 -6.52
C PRO A 31 -12.55 -35.48 -6.55
N LEU A 32 -11.29 -35.66 -6.15
CA LEU A 32 -10.54 -36.91 -5.99
C LEU A 32 -11.31 -37.97 -5.18
N LYS A 33 -11.50 -39.17 -5.76
CA LYS A 33 -11.96 -40.37 -5.04
C LYS A 33 -10.78 -41.22 -4.57
N CYS A 34 -10.83 -41.57 -3.29
CA CYS A 34 -9.92 -42.45 -2.56
C CYS A 34 -9.94 -43.91 -3.10
N PRO A 35 -8.80 -44.64 -3.18
CA PRO A 35 -8.76 -45.98 -3.74
C PRO A 35 -9.15 -47.04 -2.69
N ARG A 36 -10.28 -47.72 -2.89
CA ARG A 36 -10.59 -49.01 -2.25
C ARG A 36 -10.69 -50.08 -3.34
N SER A 37 -9.60 -50.80 -3.60
CA SER A 37 -9.65 -52.10 -4.29
C SER A 37 -8.44 -52.96 -3.93
N ALA A 38 -8.50 -53.60 -2.77
CA ALA A 38 -7.58 -54.69 -2.42
C ALA A 38 -8.30 -55.85 -1.67
N MET A 39 -9.62 -55.95 -1.81
CA MET A 39 -10.46 -56.99 -1.19
C MET A 39 -11.43 -57.57 -2.24
N GLN A 40 -10.92 -57.93 -3.41
CA GLN A 40 -11.69 -58.60 -4.45
C GLN A 40 -10.77 -59.39 -5.39
N GLN A 41 -9.94 -60.30 -4.84
CA GLN A 41 -9.10 -61.18 -5.66
C GLN A 41 -8.71 -62.52 -5.02
N LEU A 42 -9.51 -63.06 -4.08
CA LEU A 42 -9.31 -64.41 -3.52
C LEU A 42 -10.64 -65.16 -3.41
N ALA A 43 -11.32 -65.35 -4.54
CA ALA A 43 -12.51 -66.20 -4.63
C ALA A 43 -12.50 -67.02 -5.92
N GLU A 44 -11.37 -67.66 -6.26
CA GLU A 44 -11.31 -68.56 -7.42
C GLU A 44 -10.19 -69.60 -7.26
N MET A 45 -10.31 -70.49 -6.27
CA MET A 45 -9.64 -71.79 -6.28
C MET A 45 -10.58 -72.86 -5.70
N ARG A 46 -11.47 -73.38 -6.55
CA ARG A 46 -12.16 -74.66 -6.31
C ARG A 46 -11.18 -75.81 -6.59
N PRO A 47 -10.98 -76.78 -5.70
CA PRO A 47 -10.34 -78.03 -6.08
C PRO A 47 -11.34 -78.83 -6.96
N LYS A 48 -10.91 -79.21 -8.17
CA LYS A 48 -11.60 -80.21 -8.99
C LYS A 48 -11.50 -81.57 -8.28
N ALA A 49 -12.62 -82.12 -7.84
CA ALA A 49 -12.70 -83.51 -7.40
C ALA A 49 -12.46 -84.43 -8.60
N SER A 50 -11.30 -85.07 -8.63
CA SER A 50 -10.96 -86.17 -9.53
C SER A 50 -11.49 -87.47 -8.93
N ALA A 51 -12.56 -88.02 -9.50
CA ALA A 51 -13.05 -89.35 -9.17
C ALA A 51 -12.13 -90.41 -9.79
N THR A 52 -11.19 -90.94 -8.99
CA THR A 52 -10.38 -92.10 -9.37
C THR A 52 -11.03 -93.36 -8.80
N ALA A 53 -11.37 -94.28 -9.70
CA ALA A 53 -12.06 -95.54 -9.41
C ALA A 53 -11.27 -96.44 -8.43
N TRP A 54 -11.95 -96.90 -7.38
CA TRP A 54 -11.43 -97.94 -6.48
C TRP A 54 -11.66 -99.32 -7.11
N GLN A 55 -10.58 -99.94 -7.62
CA GLN A 55 -10.57 -101.36 -7.96
C GLN A 55 -10.32 -102.21 -6.71
N ARG A 56 -11.15 -103.24 -6.51
CA ARG A 56 -10.95 -104.30 -5.49
C ARG A 56 -9.90 -105.31 -5.96
N PRO A 57 -8.90 -105.68 -5.14
CA PRO A 57 -8.21 -106.95 -5.27
C PRO A 57 -8.95 -108.04 -4.48
N GLY A 58 -8.83 -109.28 -4.96
CA GLY A 58 -9.55 -110.46 -4.47
C GLY A 58 -9.10 -111.01 -3.11
N LYS A 59 -9.98 -111.85 -2.58
CA LYS A 59 -9.96 -112.61 -1.32
C LYS A 59 -8.58 -113.13 -0.88
N SER A 60 -8.20 -112.82 0.37
CA SER A 60 -7.59 -113.80 1.30
C SER A 60 -7.54 -113.29 2.75
N SER A 61 -7.88 -114.18 3.69
CA SER A 61 -7.67 -114.14 5.15
C SER A 61 -8.33 -113.01 5.97
N ALA A 62 -9.40 -113.40 6.67
CA ALA A 62 -10.00 -112.67 7.79
C ALA A 62 -8.98 -112.56 8.95
N GLY A 63 -8.41 -111.36 9.14
CA GLY A 63 -7.45 -111.08 10.21
C GLY A 63 -6.69 -109.76 10.08
N GLY A 64 -6.62 -109.17 8.88
CA GLY A 64 -5.90 -107.90 8.61
C GLY A 64 -6.76 -106.69 8.24
N GLU A 65 -8.06 -106.86 7.95
CA GLU A 65 -8.95 -105.75 7.53
C GLU A 65 -9.44 -104.91 8.72
N THR A 66 -9.57 -105.50 9.91
CA THR A 66 -10.01 -104.80 11.13
C THR A 66 -8.95 -103.87 11.71
N THR A 67 -7.66 -104.19 11.55
CA THR A 67 -6.54 -103.36 12.04
C THR A 67 -6.28 -102.14 11.16
N TRP A 68 -6.50 -102.23 9.85
CA TRP A 68 -6.42 -101.08 8.93
C TRP A 68 -7.56 -100.08 9.17
N ALA A 69 -8.80 -100.56 9.27
CA ALA A 69 -9.97 -99.71 9.52
C ALA A 69 -9.91 -98.98 10.88
N LEU A 70 -9.41 -99.63 11.93
CA LEU A 70 -9.20 -99.01 13.25
C LEU A 70 -8.12 -97.92 13.22
N LYS A 71 -7.09 -98.08 12.39
CA LYS A 71 -6.00 -97.12 12.25
C LYS A 71 -6.46 -95.85 11.53
N GLU A 72 -7.27 -95.99 10.47
CA GLU A 72 -7.92 -94.84 9.81
C GLU A 72 -8.90 -94.13 10.75
N LEU A 73 -9.71 -94.86 11.52
CA LEU A 73 -10.63 -94.28 12.49
C LEU A 73 -9.90 -93.47 13.58
N ALA A 74 -8.75 -93.97 14.05
CA ALA A 74 -7.90 -93.25 15.00
C ALA A 74 -7.32 -91.96 14.38
N GLU A 75 -6.89 -92.01 13.12
CA GLU A 75 -6.35 -90.86 12.40
C GLU A 75 -7.43 -89.80 12.11
N VAL A 76 -8.63 -90.23 11.74
CA VAL A 76 -9.80 -89.34 11.57
C VAL A 76 -10.20 -88.71 12.90
N ARG A 77 -10.20 -89.48 14.00
CA ARG A 77 -10.48 -88.94 15.34
C ARG A 77 -9.43 -87.92 15.78
N GLN A 78 -8.16 -88.15 15.49
CA GLN A 78 -7.09 -87.20 15.78
C GLN A 78 -7.24 -85.91 14.96
N LYS A 79 -7.59 -86.03 13.66
CA LYS A 79 -7.91 -84.88 12.80
C LYS A 79 -9.15 -84.13 13.28
N LEU A 80 -10.16 -84.82 13.81
CA LEU A 80 -11.37 -84.21 14.36
C LEU A 80 -11.06 -83.41 15.63
N VAL A 81 -10.29 -83.96 16.57
CA VAL A 81 -9.85 -83.27 17.79
C VAL A 81 -9.01 -82.03 17.44
N ALA A 82 -8.06 -82.15 16.50
CA ALA A 82 -7.28 -81.01 16.05
C ALA A 82 -8.15 -79.93 15.37
N ALA A 83 -9.19 -80.33 14.64
CA ALA A 83 -10.16 -79.40 14.05
C ALA A 83 -11.04 -78.71 15.10
N GLU A 84 -11.45 -79.42 16.16
CA GLU A 84 -12.20 -78.85 17.29
C GLU A 84 -11.36 -77.85 18.09
N GLU A 85 -10.08 -78.15 18.33
CA GLU A 85 -9.14 -77.23 18.96
C GLU A 85 -8.90 -75.98 18.10
N ALA A 86 -8.71 -76.15 16.79
CA ALA A 86 -8.57 -75.04 15.86
C ALA A 86 -9.83 -74.15 15.83
N LEU A 87 -11.03 -74.76 15.85
CA LEU A 87 -12.29 -74.02 15.91
C LEU A 87 -12.45 -73.25 17.23
N CYS A 88 -11.98 -73.81 18.35
CA CYS A 88 -11.99 -73.13 19.65
C CYS A 88 -11.06 -71.90 19.64
N GLN A 89 -9.85 -72.05 19.07
CA GLN A 89 -8.90 -70.94 18.89
C GLN A 89 -9.46 -69.86 17.97
N GLU A 90 -10.10 -70.23 16.86
CA GLU A 90 -10.73 -69.28 15.94
C GLU A 90 -11.86 -68.49 16.63
N LYS A 91 -12.70 -69.17 17.42
CA LYS A 91 -13.75 -68.50 18.21
C LYS A 91 -13.16 -67.50 19.21
N SER A 92 -12.09 -67.85 19.91
CA SER A 92 -11.41 -66.94 20.85
C SER A 92 -10.80 -65.72 20.13
N LEU A 93 -10.15 -65.93 18.99
CA LEU A 93 -9.60 -64.84 18.17
C LEU A 93 -10.70 -63.91 17.65
N ARG A 94 -11.85 -64.44 17.24
CA ARG A 94 -13.00 -63.63 16.81
C ARG A 94 -13.54 -62.77 17.96
N THR A 95 -13.64 -63.31 19.18
CA THR A 95 -14.07 -62.52 20.34
C THR A 95 -13.08 -61.39 20.64
N ASN A 96 -11.78 -61.68 20.67
CA ASN A 96 -10.75 -60.65 20.91
C ASN A 96 -10.74 -59.57 19.81
N LEU A 97 -10.99 -59.96 18.55
CA LEU A 97 -11.10 -59.01 17.45
C LEU A 97 -12.33 -58.10 17.61
N GLN A 98 -13.46 -58.67 18.03
CA GLN A 98 -14.69 -57.90 18.30
C GLN A 98 -14.48 -56.89 19.43
N GLU A 99 -13.87 -57.31 20.54
CA GLU A 99 -13.58 -56.40 21.66
C GLU A 99 -12.65 -55.25 21.25
N LYS A 100 -11.67 -55.53 20.39
CA LYS A 100 -10.78 -54.51 19.83
C LYS A 100 -11.54 -53.54 18.91
N GLN A 101 -12.42 -54.05 18.06
CA GLN A 101 -13.28 -53.23 17.20
C GLN A 101 -14.20 -52.32 18.03
N ASP A 102 -14.83 -52.84 19.08
CA ASP A 102 -15.69 -52.06 19.96
C ASP A 102 -14.91 -50.94 20.69
N LEU A 103 -13.65 -51.20 21.06
CA LEU A 103 -12.78 -50.19 21.67
C LEU A 103 -12.38 -49.09 20.67
N GLU A 104 -12.02 -49.48 19.45
CA GLU A 104 -11.71 -48.54 18.36
C GLU A 104 -12.93 -47.68 18.00
N GLU A 105 -14.13 -48.27 17.93
CA GLU A 105 -15.38 -47.54 17.69
C GLU A 105 -15.67 -46.50 18.78
N LYS A 106 -15.50 -46.87 20.06
CA LYS A 106 -15.63 -45.92 21.18
C LYS A 106 -14.63 -44.77 21.09
N GLN A 107 -13.40 -45.05 20.66
CA GLN A 107 -12.37 -44.04 20.50
C GLN A 107 -12.67 -43.09 19.33
N VAL A 108 -13.16 -43.63 18.22
CA VAL A 108 -13.63 -42.83 17.08
C VAL A 108 -14.80 -41.93 17.49
N GLN A 109 -15.79 -42.45 18.23
CA GLN A 109 -16.92 -41.65 18.72
C GLN A 109 -16.46 -40.50 19.61
N LYS A 110 -15.50 -40.76 20.51
CA LYS A 110 -14.93 -39.72 21.39
C LYS A 110 -14.19 -38.63 20.59
N LEU A 111 -13.41 -39.02 19.57
CA LEU A 111 -12.73 -38.07 18.70
C LEU A 111 -13.72 -37.25 17.85
N GLN A 112 -14.79 -37.87 17.36
CA GLN A 112 -15.85 -37.18 16.63
C GLN A 112 -16.56 -36.13 17.48
N ALA A 113 -16.89 -36.46 18.74
CA ALA A 113 -17.49 -35.51 19.67
C ALA A 113 -16.56 -34.31 19.95
N SER A 114 -15.27 -34.56 20.19
CA SER A 114 -14.28 -33.50 20.41
C SER A 114 -14.07 -32.62 19.17
N LEU A 115 -14.07 -33.21 17.97
CA LEU A 115 -13.99 -32.46 16.72
C LEU A 115 -15.21 -31.57 16.52
N GLN A 116 -16.41 -32.06 16.85
CA GLN A 116 -17.64 -31.30 16.74
C GLN A 116 -17.65 -30.09 17.69
N GLU A 117 -17.19 -30.27 18.93
CA GLU A 117 -17.03 -29.18 19.90
C GLU A 117 -16.05 -28.11 19.42
N GLN A 118 -14.89 -28.51 18.87
CA GLN A 118 -13.93 -27.57 18.29
C GLN A 118 -14.50 -26.81 17.07
N GLN A 119 -15.29 -27.49 16.23
CA GLN A 119 -15.95 -26.86 15.09
C GLN A 119 -16.99 -25.83 15.54
N GLU A 120 -17.72 -26.09 16.61
CA GLU A 120 -18.70 -25.16 17.18
C GLU A 120 -18.00 -23.92 17.77
N GLN A 121 -16.94 -24.11 18.56
CA GLN A 121 -16.12 -23.00 19.08
C GLN A 121 -15.54 -22.13 17.95
N LEU A 122 -15.06 -22.75 16.86
CA LEU A 122 -14.53 -22.01 15.72
C LEU A 122 -15.62 -21.21 15.00
N ARG A 123 -16.84 -21.76 14.89
CA ARG A 123 -17.99 -21.06 14.30
C ARG A 123 -18.41 -19.85 15.14
N GLU A 124 -18.45 -20.00 16.46
CA GLU A 124 -18.73 -18.88 17.37
C GLU A 124 -17.69 -17.77 17.25
N GLN A 125 -16.40 -18.12 17.22
CA GLN A 125 -15.31 -17.14 17.01
C GLN A 125 -15.42 -16.44 15.65
N GLN A 126 -15.77 -17.17 14.59
CA GLN A 126 -16.02 -16.57 13.27
C GLN A 126 -17.22 -15.62 13.28
N CYS A 127 -18.30 -15.96 13.97
CA CYS A 127 -19.47 -15.10 14.12
C CYS A 127 -19.11 -13.78 14.81
N LEU A 128 -18.43 -13.87 15.96
CA LEU A 128 -17.95 -12.70 16.72
C LEU A 128 -17.00 -11.82 15.89
N ALA A 129 -16.08 -12.45 15.14
CA ALA A 129 -15.16 -11.72 14.27
C ALA A 129 -15.90 -10.99 13.13
N ASN A 130 -16.90 -11.62 12.52
CA ASN A 130 -17.71 -11.02 11.46
C ASN A 130 -18.56 -9.84 11.97
N GLU A 131 -19.16 -9.97 13.15
CA GLU A 131 -19.88 -8.86 13.79
C GLU A 131 -18.96 -7.66 14.06
N LYS A 132 -17.75 -7.92 14.58
CA LYS A 132 -16.76 -6.87 14.81
C LYS A 132 -16.30 -6.20 13.51
N LEU A 133 -16.14 -6.98 12.44
CA LEU A 133 -15.81 -6.45 11.12
C LEU A 133 -16.92 -5.53 10.58
N GLN A 134 -18.19 -5.94 10.71
CA GLN A 134 -19.33 -5.13 10.29
C GLN A 134 -19.43 -3.81 11.08
N GLN A 135 -19.18 -3.86 12.39
CA GLN A 135 -19.14 -2.65 13.24
C GLN A 135 -18.03 -1.69 12.81
N LEU A 136 -16.82 -2.20 12.56
CA LEU A 136 -15.69 -1.40 12.07
C LEU A 136 -15.98 -0.79 10.69
N GLN A 137 -16.60 -1.56 9.78
CA GLN A 137 -17.00 -1.06 8.47
C GLN A 137 -18.04 0.07 8.58
N ALA A 138 -19.01 -0.06 9.49
CA ALA A 138 -20.01 0.98 9.74
C ALA A 138 -19.36 2.25 10.31
N GLN A 139 -18.40 2.11 11.23
CA GLN A 139 -17.63 3.24 11.77
C GLN A 139 -16.81 3.95 10.69
N LEU A 140 -16.10 3.19 9.84
CA LEU A 140 -15.32 3.73 8.73
C LEU A 140 -16.22 4.48 7.73
N ASN A 141 -17.38 3.92 7.40
CA ASN A 141 -18.35 4.57 6.52
C ASN A 141 -18.89 5.87 7.13
N ALA A 142 -19.17 5.89 8.43
CA ALA A 142 -19.62 7.09 9.13
C ALA A 142 -18.54 8.19 9.14
N GLU A 143 -17.28 7.84 9.40
CA GLU A 143 -16.15 8.77 9.33
C GLU A 143 -15.92 9.28 7.90
N ASN A 144 -16.01 8.41 6.89
CA ASN A 144 -15.92 8.82 5.48
C ASN A 144 -17.02 9.81 5.11
N MET A 145 -18.26 9.59 5.56
CA MET A 145 -19.37 10.53 5.33
C MET A 145 -19.14 11.88 6.03
N ARG A 146 -18.60 11.88 7.26
CA ARG A 146 -18.18 13.12 7.94
C ARG A 146 -17.10 13.85 7.16
N ARG A 147 -16.10 13.13 6.65
CA ARG A 147 -15.02 13.68 5.83
C ARG A 147 -15.58 14.31 4.54
N ILE A 148 -16.45 13.61 3.82
CA ILE A 148 -17.08 14.14 2.59
C ILE A 148 -17.90 15.40 2.89
N CYS A 149 -18.70 15.38 3.96
CA CYS A 149 -19.49 16.55 4.37
C CYS A 149 -18.58 17.74 4.74
N ALA A 150 -17.47 17.49 5.44
CA ALA A 150 -16.48 18.51 5.78
C ALA A 150 -15.76 19.05 4.53
N GLU A 151 -15.42 18.19 3.57
CA GLU A 151 -14.83 18.57 2.28
C GLU A 151 -15.79 19.42 1.44
N GLU A 152 -17.08 19.09 1.41
CA GLU A 152 -18.09 19.92 0.75
C GLU A 152 -18.26 21.28 1.42
N GLN A 153 -18.24 21.34 2.75
CA GLN A 153 -18.24 22.60 3.49
C GLN A 153 -16.98 23.41 3.18
N LEU A 154 -15.81 22.76 3.07
CA LEU A 154 -14.55 23.39 2.70
C LEU A 154 -14.59 23.93 1.25
N LYS A 155 -15.21 23.19 0.31
CA LYS A 155 -15.43 23.64 -1.08
C LYS A 155 -16.35 24.86 -1.13
N LYS A 156 -17.41 24.90 -0.31
CA LYS A 156 -18.29 26.07 -0.17
C LYS A 156 -17.59 27.28 0.45
N LEU A 157 -16.58 27.05 1.29
CA LEU A 157 -15.71 28.07 1.90
C LEU A 157 -14.51 28.46 1.04
N ARG A 158 -14.37 27.90 -0.16
CA ARG A 158 -13.31 28.20 -1.13
C ARG A 158 -13.88 29.16 -2.20
N PRO A 159 -14.17 30.44 -1.90
CA PRO A 159 -14.47 31.38 -2.96
C PRO A 159 -13.23 31.50 -3.87
N LEU A 160 -13.45 31.26 -5.16
CA LEU A 160 -12.58 31.54 -6.31
C LEU A 160 -11.09 31.77 -5.97
N THR A 161 -10.31 30.69 -5.92
CA THR A 161 -8.84 30.73 -5.87
C THR A 161 -8.20 31.14 -7.20
N ASN A 162 -8.95 31.81 -8.09
CA ASN A 162 -8.42 32.45 -9.29
C ASN A 162 -7.84 33.84 -8.98
N SER A 163 -7.50 34.12 -7.71
CA SER A 163 -6.69 35.27 -7.35
C SER A 163 -5.22 34.89 -7.47
N VAL A 164 -4.45 35.79 -8.07
CA VAL A 164 -2.99 35.73 -8.31
C VAL A 164 -2.18 35.50 -7.01
N ASN A 165 -2.81 35.52 -5.84
CA ASN A 165 -2.15 35.49 -4.54
C ASN A 165 -2.24 34.12 -3.86
N HIS A 166 -1.24 33.27 -4.12
CA HIS A 166 -0.58 32.32 -3.22
C HIS A 166 -1.39 31.57 -2.13
N GLY A 167 -2.72 31.42 -2.25
CA GLY A 167 -3.57 30.65 -1.31
C GLY A 167 -3.95 31.32 0.01
N ALA A 168 -3.43 32.52 0.33
CA ALA A 168 -3.87 33.31 1.49
C ALA A 168 -5.15 34.11 1.18
N PHE A 169 -6.08 34.17 2.13
CA PHE A 169 -7.33 34.92 1.98
C PHE A 169 -7.71 35.64 3.27
N TRP A 170 -8.37 36.79 3.10
CA TRP A 170 -8.81 37.63 4.21
C TRP A 170 -10.25 37.34 4.59
N GLN A 171 -10.54 37.45 5.88
CA GLN A 171 -11.88 37.32 6.43
C GLN A 171 -12.20 38.46 7.39
N TYR A 172 -13.48 38.77 7.53
CA TYR A 172 -14.00 39.71 8.53
C TYR A 172 -15.13 39.10 9.33
N GLU A 173 -15.30 39.57 10.57
CA GLU A 173 -16.35 39.11 11.46
C GLU A 173 -17.66 39.90 11.24
N LEU A 174 -18.78 39.18 11.10
CA LEU A 174 -20.14 39.70 11.05
C LEU A 174 -21.05 38.78 11.86
N ASP A 175 -21.72 39.33 12.87
CA ASP A 175 -22.71 38.62 13.68
C ASP A 175 -22.20 37.26 14.21
N GLY A 176 -20.95 37.24 14.69
CA GLY A 176 -20.27 36.05 15.22
C GLY A 176 -19.72 35.08 14.17
N CYS A 177 -19.94 35.36 12.87
CA CYS A 177 -19.47 34.53 11.76
C CYS A 177 -18.33 35.20 10.99
N TRP A 178 -17.41 34.39 10.46
CA TRP A 178 -16.31 34.88 9.62
C TRP A 178 -16.67 34.77 8.14
N HIS A 179 -16.60 35.89 7.42
CA HIS A 179 -16.89 35.98 5.99
C HIS A 179 -15.64 36.34 5.21
N ALA A 180 -15.44 35.71 4.06
CA ALA A 180 -14.33 36.05 3.16
C ALA A 180 -14.53 37.43 2.52
N PHE A 181 -13.44 38.15 2.28
CA PHE A 181 -13.45 39.30 1.38
C PHE A 181 -13.65 38.84 -0.07
N THR A 182 -14.12 39.75 -0.94
CA THR A 182 -14.10 39.50 -2.38
C THR A 182 -12.67 39.27 -2.88
N PRO A 183 -12.43 38.64 -4.03
CA PRO A 183 -11.08 38.45 -4.57
C PRO A 183 -10.29 39.76 -4.68
N GLU A 184 -10.92 40.82 -5.19
CA GLU A 184 -10.31 42.15 -5.36
C GLU A 184 -10.02 42.80 -4.00
N GLY A 185 -10.94 42.63 -3.04
CA GLY A 185 -10.75 43.08 -1.67
C GLY A 185 -9.59 42.36 -0.99
N SER A 186 -9.51 41.04 -1.16
CA SER A 186 -8.42 40.21 -0.61
C SER A 186 -7.07 40.58 -1.20
N GLU A 187 -7.01 40.89 -2.49
CA GLU A 187 -5.79 41.36 -3.15
C GLU A 187 -5.31 42.72 -2.62
N GLN A 188 -6.23 43.68 -2.47
CA GLN A 188 -5.92 44.97 -1.85
C GLN A 188 -5.47 44.81 -0.39
N MET A 189 -6.16 43.97 0.38
CA MET A 189 -5.80 43.65 1.77
C MET A 189 -4.39 43.06 1.85
N HIS A 190 -4.06 42.14 0.94
CA HIS A 190 -2.77 41.47 0.90
C HIS A 190 -1.64 42.46 0.60
N ARG A 191 -1.75 43.25 -0.47
CA ARG A 191 -0.74 44.28 -0.82
C ARG A 191 -0.52 45.29 0.32
N ALA A 192 -1.61 45.74 0.94
CA ALA A 192 -1.53 46.69 2.04
C ALA A 192 -0.91 46.06 3.30
N TYR A 193 -1.17 44.78 3.55
CA TYR A 193 -0.57 44.06 4.67
C TYR A 193 0.93 43.79 4.44
N GLU A 194 1.36 43.45 3.23
CA GLU A 194 2.78 43.33 2.89
C GLU A 194 3.52 44.66 3.11
N ALA A 195 2.94 45.77 2.67
CA ALA A 195 3.48 47.11 2.94
C ALA A 195 3.58 47.41 4.45
N TYR A 196 2.60 46.96 5.24
CA TYR A 196 2.63 47.03 6.70
C TYR A 196 3.75 46.18 7.32
N LEU A 197 4.02 44.99 6.78
CA LEU A 197 5.10 44.13 7.29
C LEU A 197 6.49 44.75 7.06
N VAL A 198 6.66 45.55 6.00
CA VAL A 198 7.92 46.25 5.70
C VAL A 198 8.10 47.52 6.52
N ASP A 199 7.08 48.39 6.60
CA ASP A 199 7.14 49.69 7.28
C ASP A 199 5.94 49.88 8.21
N GLY A 200 5.88 49.05 9.26
CA GLY A 200 4.75 48.94 10.20
C GLY A 200 4.45 50.20 11.02
N GLN A 201 5.26 51.24 10.92
CA GLN A 201 4.99 52.55 11.49
C GLN A 201 4.21 53.47 10.54
N ARG A 202 4.46 53.41 9.22
CA ARG A 202 3.77 54.27 8.24
C ARG A 202 2.57 53.61 7.56
N CYS A 203 2.55 52.29 7.47
CA CYS A 203 1.54 51.55 6.72
C CYS A 203 0.55 50.77 7.61
N CYS A 204 0.41 51.14 8.89
CA CYS A 204 -0.47 50.44 9.82
C CYS A 204 -1.96 50.55 9.48
N THR A 205 -2.35 51.54 8.66
CA THR A 205 -3.71 51.70 8.17
C THR A 205 -3.77 51.77 6.66
N ALA A 206 -4.84 51.27 6.07
CA ALA A 206 -5.07 51.28 4.63
C ALA A 206 -6.55 51.44 4.30
N THR A 207 -6.87 52.10 3.18
CA THR A 207 -8.25 52.17 2.68
C THR A 207 -8.46 51.08 1.64
N ILE A 208 -9.40 50.18 1.91
CA ILE A 208 -9.71 49.02 1.08
C ILE A 208 -11.12 49.18 0.50
N VAL A 209 -11.22 49.10 -0.82
CA VAL A 209 -12.51 49.20 -1.53
C VAL A 209 -12.88 47.82 -2.04
N ALA A 210 -13.87 47.20 -1.38
CA ALA A 210 -14.37 45.87 -1.74
C ALA A 210 -15.89 45.90 -1.85
N GLY A 211 -16.42 45.43 -2.98
CA GLY A 211 -17.85 45.46 -3.29
C GLY A 211 -18.43 46.88 -3.34
N GLY A 212 -17.68 47.85 -3.87
CA GLY A 212 -18.09 49.26 -3.97
C GLY A 212 -18.10 50.03 -2.64
N VAL A 213 -17.71 49.41 -1.53
CA VAL A 213 -17.71 50.03 -0.20
C VAL A 213 -16.27 50.21 0.29
N ALA A 214 -15.92 51.46 0.61
CA ALA A 214 -14.64 51.80 1.22
C ALA A 214 -14.63 51.46 2.73
N ARG A 215 -13.55 50.84 3.17
CA ARG A 215 -13.31 50.47 4.57
C ARG A 215 -11.91 50.90 4.98
N LEU A 216 -11.79 51.54 6.13
CA LEU A 216 -10.49 51.86 6.74
C LEU A 216 -10.02 50.67 7.56
N VAL A 217 -8.92 50.07 7.18
CA VAL A 217 -8.32 48.90 7.82
C VAL A 217 -7.17 49.36 8.70
N ASP A 218 -7.07 48.76 9.89
CA ASP A 218 -5.97 48.91 10.83
C ASP A 218 -5.37 47.52 11.08
N PHE A 219 -4.16 47.30 10.56
CA PHE A 219 -3.44 46.03 10.66
C PHE A 219 -2.79 45.82 12.02
N ARG A 220 -2.58 46.89 12.80
CA ARG A 220 -2.08 46.76 14.18
C ARG A 220 -3.18 46.24 15.10
N ARG A 221 -4.41 46.73 14.93
CA ARG A 221 -5.58 46.31 15.71
C ARG A 221 -6.29 45.10 15.10
N MET A 222 -5.94 44.70 13.88
CA MET A 222 -6.63 43.69 13.09
C MET A 222 -8.14 43.98 13.03
N THR A 223 -8.47 45.22 12.66
CA THR A 223 -9.86 45.69 12.52
C THR A 223 -10.08 46.43 11.20
N GLN A 224 -11.32 46.40 10.71
CA GLN A 224 -11.79 47.28 9.65
C GLN A 224 -12.93 48.16 10.15
N GLN A 225 -13.03 49.38 9.63
CA GLN A 225 -14.08 50.33 9.92
C GLN A 225 -14.78 50.74 8.63
N HIS A 226 -16.11 50.64 8.61
CA HIS A 226 -16.90 51.09 7.49
C HIS A 226 -16.79 52.63 7.32
N ALA A 227 -16.47 53.12 6.11
CA ALA A 227 -16.20 54.54 5.90
C ALA A 227 -17.38 55.46 6.27
N ILE A 228 -18.61 55.05 5.90
CA ILE A 228 -19.85 55.79 6.18
C ILE A 228 -20.40 55.51 7.58
N THR A 229 -20.86 54.28 7.85
CA THR A 229 -21.55 53.92 9.10
C THR A 229 -20.65 53.89 10.34
N LYS A 230 -19.33 53.99 10.17
CA LYS A 230 -18.32 53.90 11.22
C LYS A 230 -18.33 52.59 12.02
N LYS A 231 -19.13 51.58 11.62
CA LYS A 231 -19.15 50.23 12.25
C LYS A 231 -17.78 49.57 12.11
N VAL A 232 -17.23 49.11 13.24
CA VAL A 232 -15.94 48.41 13.31
C VAL A 232 -16.18 46.90 13.34
N ARG A 233 -15.32 46.14 12.67
CA ARG A 233 -15.35 44.66 12.59
C ARG A 233 -13.93 44.11 12.71
N LYS A 234 -13.77 42.95 13.33
CA LYS A 234 -12.48 42.26 13.34
C LYS A 234 -12.17 41.68 11.97
N ILE A 235 -10.88 41.60 11.65
CA ILE A 235 -10.37 40.96 10.44
C ILE A 235 -9.32 39.90 10.81
N ARG A 236 -9.13 38.92 9.93
CA ARG A 236 -8.05 37.94 10.05
C ARG A 236 -7.59 37.50 8.66
N ILE A 237 -6.33 37.11 8.57
CA ILE A 237 -5.78 36.41 7.42
C ILE A 237 -5.80 34.91 7.67
N ARG A 238 -6.19 34.13 6.66
CA ARG A 238 -6.06 32.67 6.64
C ARG A 238 -5.06 32.31 5.57
N MET A 239 -4.01 31.59 5.97
CA MET A 239 -2.92 31.25 5.08
C MET A 239 -3.22 30.03 4.20
N GLY A 240 -4.18 29.17 4.58
CA GLY A 240 -4.45 27.95 3.82
C GLY A 240 -3.32 26.91 3.91
N VAL A 241 -2.53 26.98 4.99
CA VAL A 241 -1.45 26.05 5.33
C VAL A 241 -1.91 25.05 6.39
N PRO A 242 -1.18 23.93 6.58
CA PRO A 242 -1.49 22.94 7.60
C PRO A 242 -1.59 23.55 9.01
N ALA A 243 -2.54 23.08 9.80
CA ALA A 243 -2.77 23.58 11.16
C ALA A 243 -1.59 23.34 12.13
N GLN A 244 -0.70 22.41 11.80
CA GLN A 244 0.50 22.09 12.59
C GLN A 244 1.68 23.03 12.30
N TRP A 245 1.57 23.95 11.33
CA TRP A 245 2.64 24.90 11.06
C TRP A 245 2.77 25.92 12.19
N GLU A 246 4.01 26.17 12.61
CA GLU A 246 4.35 27.10 13.69
C GLU A 246 4.56 28.53 13.18
N SER A 247 4.92 28.66 11.89
CA SER A 247 5.18 29.96 11.27
C SER A 247 3.91 30.81 11.18
N GLY A 248 3.98 32.02 11.74
CA GLY A 248 2.92 33.00 11.65
C GLY A 248 2.76 33.60 10.25
N PRO A 249 1.61 34.26 9.96
CA PRO A 249 1.35 34.87 8.65
C PRO A 249 2.44 35.82 8.16
N SER A 250 3.04 36.62 9.06
CA SER A 250 4.10 37.57 8.70
C SER A 250 5.35 36.86 8.17
N VAL A 251 5.76 35.77 8.82
CA VAL A 251 6.92 34.97 8.40
C VAL A 251 6.63 34.33 7.06
N LEU A 252 5.50 33.62 6.95
CA LEU A 252 5.09 32.92 5.72
C LEU A 252 4.99 33.81 4.48
N LEU A 253 4.53 35.06 4.64
CA LEU A 253 4.43 36.00 3.52
C LEU A 253 5.78 36.62 3.13
N THR A 254 6.77 36.62 4.02
CA THR A 254 8.08 37.25 3.78
C THR A 254 9.20 36.24 3.52
N GLN A 255 8.90 34.94 3.39
CA GLN A 255 9.89 33.86 3.23
C GLN A 255 10.70 33.90 1.92
N SER A 256 10.40 34.79 0.97
CA SER A 256 10.79 34.64 -0.44
C SER A 256 12.25 34.35 -0.73
N ASP A 257 13.15 34.73 0.19
CA ASP A 257 14.60 34.60 0.03
C ASP A 257 15.32 34.09 1.29
N ASN A 258 14.58 33.62 2.31
CA ASN A 258 15.17 33.17 3.59
C ASN A 258 14.99 31.66 3.80
N LEU A 259 16.02 30.89 3.44
CA LEU A 259 16.09 29.44 3.64
C LEU A 259 15.82 29.02 5.09
N GLU A 260 16.41 29.71 6.06
CA GLU A 260 16.27 29.37 7.47
C GLU A 260 14.81 29.48 7.94
N SER A 261 14.05 30.41 7.37
CA SER A 261 12.63 30.60 7.69
C SER A 261 11.73 29.44 7.25
N CYS A 262 12.23 28.56 6.37
CA CYS A 262 11.52 27.37 5.94
C CYS A 262 11.77 26.16 6.86
N TYR A 263 12.83 26.18 7.67
CA TYR A 263 13.22 25.08 8.55
C TYR A 263 12.69 25.28 9.97
N VAL A 264 11.75 24.43 10.39
CA VAL A 264 11.24 24.41 11.77
C VAL A 264 11.64 23.11 12.45
N GLU A 265 12.50 23.20 13.48
CA GLU A 265 12.99 22.03 14.20
C GLU A 265 11.85 21.29 14.94
N VAL A 266 11.72 20.00 14.69
CA VAL A 266 10.69 19.15 15.31
C VAL A 266 11.15 18.70 16.70
N LYS A 267 10.40 19.10 17.72
CA LYS A 267 10.65 18.71 19.13
C LYS A 267 9.65 17.65 19.64
N ASP A 268 8.63 17.33 18.85
CA ASP A 268 7.59 16.36 19.19
C ASP A 268 8.16 14.93 19.24
N ARG A 269 8.14 14.31 20.42
CA ARG A 269 8.73 12.97 20.63
C ARG A 269 8.05 11.88 19.78
N PRO A 270 6.70 11.77 19.75
CA PRO A 270 6.03 10.79 18.88
C PRO A 270 6.44 10.90 17.41
N MET A 271 6.55 12.11 16.87
CA MET A 271 6.98 12.34 15.49
C MET A 271 8.44 11.92 15.27
N LEU A 272 9.34 12.28 16.18
CA LEU A 272 10.74 11.87 16.13
C LEU A 272 10.91 10.34 16.20
N ASP A 273 10.12 9.67 17.04
CA ASP A 273 10.12 8.21 17.16
C ASP A 273 9.64 7.55 15.86
N TRP A 274 8.58 8.06 15.23
CA TRP A 274 8.12 7.57 13.93
C TRP A 274 9.17 7.76 12.83
N ILE A 275 9.83 8.91 12.77
CA ILE A 275 10.89 9.17 11.80
C ILE A 275 12.07 8.22 12.02
N ARG A 276 12.46 7.98 13.27
CA ARG A 276 13.47 6.98 13.61
C ARG A 276 13.07 5.57 13.19
N VAL A 277 11.80 5.20 13.41
CA VAL A 277 11.26 3.90 12.99
C VAL A 277 11.29 3.77 11.47
N VAL A 278 10.82 4.77 10.72
CA VAL A 278 10.89 4.79 9.26
C VAL A 278 12.34 4.65 8.80
N LEU A 279 13.27 5.43 9.35
CA LEU A 279 14.68 5.42 8.98
C LEU A 279 15.35 4.05 9.22
N THR A 280 15.06 3.40 10.34
CA THR A 280 15.76 2.17 10.77
C THR A 280 15.06 0.87 10.40
N LYS A 281 13.74 0.91 10.13
CA LYS A 281 12.90 -0.29 9.91
C LYS A 281 12.40 -0.47 8.48
N THR A 282 12.52 0.54 7.62
CA THR A 282 12.21 0.41 6.18
C THR A 282 13.43 0.00 5.34
N GLY A 283 14.56 -0.33 5.98
CA GLY A 283 15.71 -0.94 5.31
C GLY A 283 15.52 -2.45 5.14
N HIS A 284 16.00 -3.03 4.03
CA HIS A 284 16.09 -4.48 3.89
C HIS A 284 17.09 -5.03 4.91
N PHE A 285 16.61 -5.50 6.06
CA PHE A 285 17.46 -5.91 7.18
C PHE A 285 17.51 -7.42 7.39
N ARG A 286 16.63 -8.19 6.72
CA ARG A 286 16.58 -9.65 6.88
C ARG A 286 17.82 -10.33 6.29
N ASP A 287 18.48 -9.69 5.33
CA ASP A 287 19.74 -10.17 4.77
C ASP A 287 20.92 -9.31 5.25
N ARG A 288 21.68 -9.85 6.21
CA ARG A 288 22.89 -9.24 6.77
C ARG A 288 24.04 -9.10 5.76
N SER A 289 23.97 -9.79 4.62
CA SER A 289 24.95 -9.69 3.55
C SER A 289 24.67 -8.50 2.61
N THR A 290 23.45 -7.94 2.65
CA THR A 290 23.12 -6.78 1.83
C THR A 290 23.66 -5.49 2.44
N PRO A 291 24.14 -4.55 1.60
CA PRO A 291 24.49 -3.19 2.04
C PRO A 291 23.33 -2.46 2.74
N CYS A 292 22.09 -2.91 2.54
CA CYS A 292 20.88 -2.34 3.13
C CYS A 292 20.79 -2.50 4.66
N PHE A 293 21.50 -3.48 5.24
CA PHE A 293 21.50 -3.73 6.68
C PHE A 293 22.02 -2.55 7.52
N CYS A 294 22.84 -1.68 6.93
CA CYS A 294 23.49 -0.57 7.64
C CYS A 294 22.47 0.39 8.30
N MET A 295 21.27 0.53 7.73
CA MET A 295 20.25 1.46 8.22
C MET A 295 19.73 1.15 9.63
N GLN A 296 19.89 -0.08 10.14
CA GLN A 296 19.53 -0.39 11.53
C GLN A 296 20.36 0.40 12.55
N LYS A 297 21.56 0.85 12.16
CA LYS A 297 22.47 1.62 13.02
C LYS A 297 22.23 3.13 12.93
N ALA A 298 21.35 3.56 12.02
CA ALA A 298 21.10 4.96 11.78
C ALA A 298 20.63 5.69 13.05
N THR A 299 21.31 6.80 13.36
CA THR A 299 21.00 7.68 14.49
C THR A 299 20.60 9.04 13.95
N VAL A 300 19.34 9.44 14.20
CA VAL A 300 18.82 10.76 13.85
C VAL A 300 19.55 11.83 14.65
N LYS A 301 20.02 12.87 13.97
CA LYS A 301 20.69 14.05 14.56
C LYS A 301 19.71 15.20 14.75
N SER A 302 18.97 15.53 13.70
CA SER A 302 17.96 16.57 13.73
C SER A 302 16.88 16.27 12.69
N VAL A 303 15.69 16.79 12.95
CA VAL A 303 14.54 16.72 12.06
C VAL A 303 13.96 18.11 11.96
N HIS A 304 13.77 18.58 10.74
CA HIS A 304 13.13 19.85 10.48
C HIS A 304 11.88 19.63 9.64
N ARG A 305 10.75 20.12 10.12
CA ARG A 305 9.54 20.28 9.32
C ARG A 305 9.76 21.46 8.39
N ILE A 306 9.42 21.27 7.13
CA ILE A 306 9.53 22.32 6.14
C ILE A 306 8.21 23.05 6.06
N GLU A 307 8.27 24.36 6.25
CA GLU A 307 7.14 25.28 6.20
C GLU A 307 7.38 26.28 5.08
N ASN A 308 7.33 25.83 3.82
CA ASN A 308 7.48 26.70 2.66
C ASN A 308 6.10 27.02 2.07
N PHE A 309 5.64 28.24 2.32
CA PHE A 309 4.32 28.72 1.91
C PHE A 309 4.08 28.58 0.40
N ARG A 310 5.03 29.01 -0.43
CA ARG A 310 4.90 29.00 -1.89
C ARG A 310 4.84 27.59 -2.45
N LEU A 311 5.74 26.70 -1.99
CA LEU A 311 5.76 25.31 -2.44
C LEU A 311 4.50 24.56 -2.03
N TRP A 312 3.99 24.81 -0.82
CA TRP A 312 2.75 24.19 -0.35
C TRP A 312 1.57 24.54 -1.26
N HIS A 313 1.43 25.80 -1.65
CA HIS A 313 0.32 26.21 -2.51
C HIS A 313 0.46 25.75 -3.95
N ARG A 314 1.68 25.70 -4.50
CA ARG A 314 1.93 25.06 -5.81
C ARG A 314 1.57 23.58 -5.78
N TYR A 315 1.96 22.88 -4.72
CA TYR A 315 1.61 21.48 -4.50
C TYR A 315 0.09 21.28 -4.43
N GLN A 316 -0.62 22.07 -3.61
CA GLN A 316 -2.09 22.00 -3.50
C GLN A 316 -2.80 22.31 -4.83
N ALA A 317 -2.31 23.31 -5.58
CA ALA A 317 -2.82 23.62 -6.91
C ALA A 317 -2.64 22.45 -7.88
N ARG A 318 -1.49 21.75 -7.80
CA ARG A 318 -1.25 20.57 -8.62
C ARG A 318 -2.18 19.41 -8.26
N LEU A 319 -2.45 19.17 -6.98
CA LEU A 319 -3.47 18.18 -6.57
C LEU A 319 -4.84 18.51 -7.16
N ALA A 320 -5.23 19.79 -7.18
CA ALA A 320 -6.48 20.22 -7.79
C ALA A 320 -6.50 19.98 -9.31
N ALA A 321 -5.43 20.35 -10.01
CA ALA A 321 -5.29 20.09 -11.45
C ALA A 321 -5.35 18.59 -11.78
N MET A 322 -4.71 17.73 -10.99
CA MET A 322 -4.78 16.28 -11.17
C MET A 322 -6.21 15.73 -11.02
N ARG A 323 -7.00 16.28 -10.09
CA ARG A 323 -8.43 15.92 -9.93
C ARG A 323 -9.26 16.32 -11.14
N GLU A 324 -9.02 17.51 -11.68
CA GLU A 324 -9.66 17.98 -12.90
C GLU A 324 -9.30 17.10 -14.10
N ASP A 325 -8.02 16.72 -14.23
CA ASP A 325 -7.57 15.76 -15.23
C ASP A 325 -8.24 14.39 -15.06
N HIS A 326 -8.32 13.88 -13.83
CA HIS A 326 -8.99 12.61 -13.56
C HIS A 326 -10.48 12.64 -13.93
N ALA A 327 -11.17 13.74 -13.60
CA ALA A 327 -12.58 13.92 -13.98
C ALA A 327 -12.74 14.05 -15.49
N LYS A 328 -11.87 14.81 -16.16
CA LYS A 328 -11.91 15.05 -17.61
C LYS A 328 -11.66 13.77 -18.42
N TYR A 329 -10.70 12.95 -18.01
CA TYR A 329 -10.31 11.73 -18.72
C TYR A 329 -10.92 10.46 -18.12
N ASN A 330 -11.86 10.59 -17.19
CA ASN A 330 -12.53 9.49 -16.48
C ASN A 330 -11.54 8.44 -15.92
N VAL A 331 -10.50 8.93 -15.26
CA VAL A 331 -9.39 8.11 -14.76
C VAL A 331 -9.79 7.44 -13.45
N SER A 332 -9.69 6.11 -13.40
CA SER A 332 -9.81 5.36 -12.15
C SER A 332 -8.42 5.12 -11.59
N VAL A 333 -8.10 5.76 -10.46
CA VAL A 333 -6.82 5.61 -9.78
C VAL A 333 -6.78 4.25 -9.08
N GLN A 334 -5.90 3.36 -9.56
CA GLN A 334 -5.58 2.12 -8.86
C GLN A 334 -4.64 2.41 -7.71
N HIS A 335 -4.94 1.92 -6.50
CA HIS A 335 -4.05 2.08 -5.35
C HIS A 335 -2.87 1.11 -5.43
N THR A 336 -1.67 1.66 -5.46
CA THR A 336 -0.40 0.94 -5.40
C THR A 336 -0.08 0.70 -3.94
N ASP A 337 0.16 -0.53 -3.55
CA ASP A 337 0.59 -0.83 -2.18
C ASP A 337 2.00 -0.31 -1.91
N LEU A 338 2.22 0.15 -0.68
CA LEU A 338 3.55 0.46 -0.17
C LEU A 338 4.18 -0.81 0.41
N GLU A 339 5.51 -0.90 0.32
CA GLU A 339 6.29 -1.98 0.93
C GLU A 339 5.91 -3.38 0.40
N LEU A 340 5.83 -3.52 -0.93
CA LEU A 340 5.70 -4.82 -1.60
C LEU A 340 6.94 -5.74 -1.45
N ASP A 341 7.95 -5.32 -0.67
CA ASP A 341 9.10 -6.15 -0.35
C ASP A 341 8.84 -6.97 0.92
N PHE A 342 8.71 -8.30 0.75
CA PHE A 342 8.52 -9.27 1.83
C PHE A 342 9.64 -9.30 2.88
N SER A 343 10.76 -8.61 2.63
CA SER A 343 11.90 -8.49 3.54
C SER A 343 11.79 -7.32 4.55
N ILE A 344 10.87 -6.38 4.33
CA ILE A 344 10.54 -5.28 5.25
C ILE A 344 9.42 -5.76 6.21
N PRO A 345 9.35 -5.32 7.48
CA PRO A 345 8.22 -5.63 8.34
C PRO A 345 7.00 -4.95 7.73
N SER A 346 6.07 -5.77 7.23
CA SER A 346 4.85 -5.32 6.56
C SER A 346 4.21 -4.13 7.27
N GLY A 347 4.14 -2.99 6.58
CA GLY A 347 3.34 -1.83 6.92
C GLY A 347 4.00 -0.79 7.82
N VAL A 348 5.33 -0.71 7.93
CA VAL A 348 5.96 0.43 8.63
C VAL A 348 5.68 1.73 7.90
N MET A 349 6.06 1.81 6.61
CA MET A 349 5.84 2.97 5.77
C MET A 349 4.33 3.24 5.59
N THR A 350 3.53 2.18 5.47
CA THR A 350 2.05 2.27 5.39
C THR A 350 1.45 2.87 6.66
N ARG A 351 1.86 2.43 7.85
CA ARG A 351 1.39 3.00 9.13
C ARG A 351 1.90 4.41 9.36
N SER A 352 3.10 4.74 8.87
CA SER A 352 3.68 6.08 9.05
C SER A 352 2.96 7.18 8.27
N GLN A 353 2.19 6.83 7.22
CA GLN A 353 1.50 7.79 6.36
C GLN A 353 0.66 8.81 7.14
N SER A 354 -0.12 8.36 8.12
CA SER A 354 -1.00 9.22 8.93
C SER A 354 -0.24 10.09 9.93
N TYR A 355 0.92 9.63 10.42
CA TYR A 355 1.72 10.37 11.39
C TYR A 355 2.61 11.43 10.73
N LEU A 356 3.03 11.16 9.48
CA LEU A 356 3.91 12.04 8.71
C LEU A 356 3.13 12.92 7.71
N SER A 357 1.80 13.01 7.82
CA SER A 357 0.95 13.77 6.90
C SER A 357 0.96 15.29 7.13
N CYS A 358 1.71 15.76 8.14
CA CYS A 358 1.79 17.16 8.60
C CYS A 358 0.43 17.75 9.03
N GLY A 359 -0.50 16.90 9.51
CA GLY A 359 -1.82 17.34 9.98
C GLY A 359 -2.86 17.55 8.89
N GLU A 360 -2.49 17.36 7.62
CA GLU A 360 -3.42 17.37 6.50
C GLU A 360 -3.79 15.94 6.08
N PRO A 361 -5.06 15.68 5.72
CA PRO A 361 -5.46 14.39 5.15
C PRO A 361 -4.66 14.06 3.89
N MET A 362 -4.39 12.77 3.69
CA MET A 362 -3.78 12.28 2.46
C MET A 362 -4.83 12.27 1.34
N ALA A 363 -4.49 12.86 0.20
CA ALA A 363 -5.34 12.93 -0.99
C ALA A 363 -5.36 11.57 -1.72
N SER A 364 -6.15 10.64 -1.18
CA SER A 364 -6.29 9.28 -1.72
C SER A 364 -6.76 9.25 -3.17
N ASP A 365 -7.57 10.23 -3.57
CA ASP A 365 -8.14 10.38 -4.91
C ASP A 365 -7.11 10.72 -6.00
N VAL A 366 -5.92 11.14 -5.60
CA VAL A 366 -4.75 11.34 -6.48
C VAL A 366 -3.55 10.50 -6.04
N GLN A 367 -3.82 9.41 -5.31
CA GLN A 367 -2.82 8.46 -4.84
C GLN A 367 -1.65 9.13 -4.08
N GLU A 368 -1.97 10.11 -3.24
CA GLU A 368 -0.95 10.78 -2.44
C GLU A 368 -0.30 9.83 -1.43
N LYS A 369 1.03 9.84 -1.37
CA LYS A 369 1.83 9.03 -0.45
C LYS A 369 2.94 9.86 0.19
N ILE A 370 3.28 9.52 1.42
CA ILE A 370 4.56 9.86 2.03
C ILE A 370 5.62 8.91 1.47
N LEU A 371 6.68 9.46 0.90
CA LEU A 371 7.81 8.73 0.34
C LEU A 371 9.13 9.38 0.74
N LEU A 372 10.23 8.65 0.58
CA LEU A 372 11.56 9.07 0.98
C LEU A 372 12.39 9.46 -0.24
N HIS A 373 13.26 10.46 -0.08
CA HIS A 373 14.22 10.90 -1.08
C HIS A 373 15.59 11.13 -0.43
N GLY A 374 16.63 10.45 -0.89
CA GLY A 374 17.99 10.62 -0.38
C GLY A 374 18.78 11.59 -1.24
N THR A 375 19.47 12.54 -0.60
CA THR A 375 20.24 13.56 -1.32
C THR A 375 21.36 14.13 -0.43
N SER A 376 22.16 15.09 -0.92
CA SER A 376 23.11 15.83 -0.09
C SER A 376 22.44 16.99 0.66
N TRP A 377 23.12 17.59 1.63
CA TRP A 377 22.57 18.74 2.35
C TRP A 377 22.32 19.93 1.42
N GLU A 378 23.26 20.24 0.53
CA GLU A 378 23.19 21.38 -0.39
C GLU A 378 22.01 21.23 -1.36
N ASN A 379 21.77 20.01 -1.84
CA ASN A 379 20.61 19.72 -2.68
C ASN A 379 19.30 19.79 -1.88
N ALA A 380 19.31 19.41 -0.60
CA ALA A 380 18.13 19.54 0.25
C ALA A 380 17.75 21.01 0.46
N ASP A 381 18.72 21.90 0.68
CA ASP A 381 18.48 23.33 0.77
C ASP A 381 17.85 23.89 -0.51
N ALA A 382 18.36 23.50 -1.68
CA ALA A 382 17.76 23.87 -2.96
C ALA A 382 16.32 23.33 -3.11
N ILE A 383 16.07 22.06 -2.72
CA ILE A 383 14.73 21.45 -2.77
C ILE A 383 13.77 22.15 -1.81
N VAL A 384 14.23 22.56 -0.62
CA VAL A 384 13.42 23.27 0.38
C VAL A 384 12.99 24.65 -0.12
N MET A 385 13.85 25.35 -0.86
CA MET A 385 13.54 26.67 -1.43
C MET A 385 12.69 26.59 -2.69
N ASP A 386 13.16 25.81 -3.67
CA ASP A 386 12.64 25.87 -5.05
C ASP A 386 11.69 24.73 -5.40
N GLY A 387 11.65 23.70 -4.55
CA GLY A 387 10.98 22.44 -4.79
C GLY A 387 11.89 21.44 -5.51
N PHE A 388 11.38 20.23 -5.73
CA PHE A 388 12.10 19.23 -6.51
C PHE A 388 12.30 19.71 -7.96
N ASP A 389 13.37 19.31 -8.64
CA ASP A 389 13.57 19.62 -10.06
C ASP A 389 14.21 18.44 -10.77
N HIS A 390 13.47 17.78 -11.67
CA HIS A 390 14.00 16.64 -12.41
C HIS A 390 15.14 17.04 -13.36
N ARG A 391 15.26 18.32 -13.73
CA ARG A 391 16.31 18.81 -14.65
C ARG A 391 17.70 18.83 -14.02
N THR A 392 17.77 18.90 -12.69
CA THR A 392 19.02 18.86 -11.92
C THR A 392 19.37 17.44 -11.45
N CYS A 393 18.45 16.48 -11.65
CA CYS A 393 18.63 15.10 -11.26
C CYS A 393 19.54 14.36 -12.26
N ALA A 394 20.28 13.36 -11.77
CA ALA A 394 20.98 12.41 -12.63
C ALA A 394 19.96 11.60 -13.45
N ARG A 395 20.37 11.18 -14.66
CA ARG A 395 19.53 10.32 -15.51
C ARG A 395 19.23 9.00 -14.82
N GLY A 396 17.95 8.66 -14.74
CA GLY A 396 17.48 7.46 -14.07
C GLY A 396 17.10 6.34 -15.05
N MET A 397 16.91 5.13 -14.52
CA MET A 397 16.60 3.95 -15.33
C MET A 397 15.14 3.87 -15.77
N TYR A 398 14.25 4.61 -15.11
CA TYR A 398 12.80 4.57 -15.32
C TYR A 398 12.24 5.92 -15.79
N GLY A 399 13.12 6.75 -16.35
CA GLY A 399 12.84 8.09 -16.84
C GLY A 399 13.71 9.16 -16.18
N ASP A 400 13.82 10.31 -16.84
CA ASP A 400 14.50 11.52 -16.37
C ASP A 400 13.54 12.31 -15.46
N GLY A 401 13.22 11.72 -14.30
CA GLY A 401 12.30 12.26 -13.30
C GLY A 401 12.94 12.37 -11.90
N VAL A 402 12.13 12.76 -10.92
CA VAL A 402 12.53 12.78 -9.50
C VAL A 402 12.17 11.44 -8.87
N TYR A 403 13.16 10.79 -8.26
CA TYR A 403 13.03 9.44 -7.70
C TYR A 403 12.73 9.47 -6.21
N PHE A 404 11.82 8.60 -5.80
CA PHE A 404 11.47 8.34 -4.42
C PHE A 404 11.43 6.84 -4.15
N ALA A 405 11.51 6.46 -2.87
CA ALA A 405 11.35 5.07 -2.44
C ALA A 405 10.59 4.98 -1.12
N GLY A 406 9.96 3.84 -0.88
CA GLY A 406 9.41 3.50 0.44
C GLY A 406 10.47 3.00 1.44
N ALA A 407 11.66 2.64 0.95
CA ALA A 407 12.72 2.01 1.71
C ALA A 407 13.89 2.98 1.97
N ALA A 408 14.20 3.28 3.23
CA ALA A 408 15.27 4.22 3.59
C ALA A 408 16.66 3.77 3.10
N CYS A 409 16.90 2.45 3.03
CA CYS A 409 18.16 1.91 2.53
C CYS A 409 18.42 2.19 1.04
N LYS A 410 17.37 2.32 0.22
CA LYS A 410 17.49 2.75 -1.18
C LYS A 410 17.93 4.21 -1.25
N CYS A 411 17.23 5.07 -0.51
CA CYS A 411 17.54 6.50 -0.44
C CYS A 411 18.96 6.73 0.08
N HIS A 412 19.41 5.95 1.07
CA HIS A 412 20.75 6.04 1.63
C HIS A 412 21.88 5.91 0.59
N GLN A 413 21.67 5.21 -0.52
CA GLN A 413 22.66 5.08 -1.60
C GLN A 413 23.00 6.42 -2.27
N TYR A 414 22.16 7.44 -2.07
CA TYR A 414 22.26 8.75 -2.69
C TYR A 414 22.57 9.87 -1.69
N THR A 415 22.82 9.54 -0.41
CA THR A 415 23.10 10.54 0.63
C THR A 415 24.59 10.79 0.87
N CYS A 416 25.46 10.02 0.21
CA CYS A 416 26.92 10.17 0.32
C CYS A 416 27.52 10.66 -1.00
N GLN A 417 28.01 11.89 -1.04
CA GLN A 417 28.69 12.42 -2.23
C GLN A 417 29.95 11.64 -2.59
N THR A 418 30.74 11.21 -1.59
CA THR A 418 31.99 10.46 -1.79
C THR A 418 31.78 9.03 -2.30
N HIS A 419 30.64 8.42 -1.99
CA HIS A 419 30.35 7.01 -2.31
C HIS A 419 29.00 6.86 -3.02
N SER A 420 28.66 7.83 -3.88
CA SER A 420 27.38 7.89 -4.58
C SER A 420 27.07 6.59 -5.32
N GLY A 421 25.82 6.12 -5.20
CA GLY A 421 25.35 4.88 -5.82
C GLY A 421 25.65 3.60 -5.04
N LYS A 422 26.25 3.70 -3.84
CA LYS A 422 26.49 2.55 -2.94
C LYS A 422 26.01 2.89 -1.53
N ALA A 423 25.34 1.94 -0.87
CA ALA A 423 25.03 2.09 0.55
C ALA A 423 26.33 1.94 1.34
N CYS A 424 26.89 3.07 1.80
CA CYS A 424 28.20 3.13 2.43
C CYS A 424 28.07 3.40 3.93
N SER A 425 28.84 2.67 4.74
CA SER A 425 28.79 2.77 6.20
C SER A 425 29.75 3.83 6.77
N CYS A 426 30.14 4.85 5.99
CA CYS A 426 31.05 5.88 6.50
C CYS A 426 30.31 6.88 7.40
N LYS A 427 31.05 7.49 8.34
CA LYS A 427 30.52 8.34 9.43
C LYS A 427 30.15 9.77 9.00
N HIS A 428 30.01 10.02 7.71
CA HIS A 428 29.59 11.34 7.23
C HIS A 428 28.12 11.56 7.58
N GLU A 429 27.76 12.82 7.82
CA GLU A 429 26.37 13.23 7.98
C GLU A 429 25.58 13.00 6.68
N ARG A 430 24.32 12.61 6.86
CA ARG A 430 23.43 12.16 5.79
C ARG A 430 22.15 12.94 5.81
N THR A 431 21.65 13.26 4.62
CA THR A 431 20.41 13.99 4.45
C THR A 431 19.37 13.10 3.78
N LEU A 432 18.17 13.01 4.37
CA LEU A 432 17.03 12.35 3.77
C LEU A 432 15.81 13.28 3.87
N ILE A 433 15.07 13.40 2.77
CA ILE A 433 13.83 14.15 2.69
C ILE A 433 12.66 13.17 2.78
N ILE A 434 11.70 13.48 3.64
CA ILE A 434 10.39 12.83 3.68
C ILE A 434 9.44 13.77 2.92
N ALA A 435 8.82 13.28 1.86
CA ALA A 435 8.00 14.10 0.98
C ALA A 435 6.57 13.56 0.87
N ARG A 436 5.61 14.49 0.75
CA ARG A 436 4.29 14.17 0.18
C ARG A 436 4.43 14.09 -1.34
N VAL A 437 3.95 13.02 -1.96
CA VAL A 437 4.09 12.76 -3.38
C VAL A 437 2.75 12.30 -3.96
N ALA A 438 2.23 13.04 -4.94
CA ALA A 438 1.00 12.73 -5.65
C ALA A 438 1.30 11.91 -6.91
N LEU A 439 1.09 10.60 -6.82
CA LEU A 439 1.41 9.67 -7.90
C LEU A 439 0.36 9.67 -9.02
N GLY A 440 -0.89 10.02 -8.68
CA GLY A 440 -2.03 9.95 -9.60
C GLY A 440 -2.30 8.53 -10.07
N ASP A 441 -2.68 8.41 -11.33
CA ASP A 441 -2.73 7.13 -12.04
C ASP A 441 -1.32 6.70 -12.46
N ALA A 442 -0.74 5.77 -11.71
CA ALA A 442 0.64 5.34 -11.88
C ALA A 442 0.82 4.28 -12.96
N PHE A 443 1.81 4.46 -13.83
CA PHE A 443 2.24 3.41 -14.75
C PHE A 443 3.19 2.43 -14.05
N HIS A 444 2.85 1.15 -14.04
CA HIS A 444 3.71 0.11 -13.50
C HIS A 444 4.71 -0.39 -14.55
N ALA A 445 5.99 -0.07 -14.39
CA ALA A 445 7.01 -0.43 -15.36
C ALA A 445 7.52 -1.87 -15.17
N SER A 446 7.58 -2.62 -16.28
CA SER A 446 8.22 -3.94 -16.40
C SER A 446 9.57 -3.91 -17.15
N GLN A 447 9.98 -2.73 -17.60
CA GLN A 447 11.25 -2.51 -18.30
C GLN A 447 11.84 -1.12 -18.00
N THR A 448 13.14 -0.95 -18.21
CA THR A 448 13.79 0.37 -18.13
C THR A 448 13.28 1.32 -19.19
N ARG A 449 13.21 2.61 -18.86
CA ARG A 449 12.61 3.70 -19.65
C ARG A 449 13.58 4.89 -19.74
N LYS A 450 14.86 4.63 -20.06
CA LYS A 450 15.95 5.62 -20.03
C LYS A 450 15.71 6.74 -21.03
N GLY A 451 15.95 8.00 -20.61
CA GLY A 451 15.82 9.17 -21.47
C GLY A 451 14.39 9.67 -21.69
N GLU A 452 13.39 8.96 -21.17
CA GLU A 452 12.01 9.42 -21.20
C GLU A 452 11.81 10.56 -20.20
N ARG A 453 11.30 11.70 -20.68
CA ARG A 453 11.13 12.92 -19.87
C ARG A 453 9.70 13.14 -19.38
N ARG A 454 8.81 12.20 -19.66
CA ARG A 454 7.39 12.22 -19.28
C ARG A 454 6.94 10.79 -18.97
N PRO A 455 5.87 10.62 -18.17
CA PRO A 455 5.24 9.32 -18.00
C PRO A 455 4.72 8.78 -19.35
N PRO A 456 4.59 7.46 -19.50
CA PRO A 456 4.00 6.88 -20.71
C PRO A 456 2.55 7.31 -20.92
N ASN A 457 2.15 7.30 -22.20
CA ASN A 457 0.77 7.50 -22.61
C ASN A 457 -0.14 6.42 -22.01
N ARG A 458 -1.40 6.76 -21.77
CA ARG A 458 -2.42 5.79 -21.38
C ARG A 458 -2.86 4.95 -22.57
N ASP A 459 -3.13 3.68 -22.32
CA ASP A 459 -3.66 2.79 -23.35
C ASP A 459 -5.11 3.18 -23.67
N GLY A 460 -5.40 3.46 -24.94
CA GLY A 460 -6.77 3.74 -25.40
C GLY A 460 -7.39 5.05 -24.88
N ALA A 461 -6.61 5.93 -24.24
CA ALA A 461 -7.08 7.21 -23.72
C ALA A 461 -6.10 8.35 -24.07
N THR A 462 -6.61 9.58 -24.12
CA THR A 462 -5.76 10.76 -24.30
C THR A 462 -5.01 11.10 -23.02
N GLY A 463 -3.72 11.44 -23.13
CA GLY A 463 -2.89 11.88 -22.02
C GLY A 463 -1.91 10.83 -21.51
N THR A 464 -1.11 11.21 -20.53
CA THR A 464 -0.10 10.36 -19.88
C THR A 464 -0.59 9.88 -18.53
N HIS A 465 0.03 8.83 -18.02
CA HIS A 465 -0.02 8.49 -16.59
C HIS A 465 0.52 9.66 -15.74
N GLY A 466 0.24 9.63 -14.44
CA GLY A 466 0.71 10.64 -13.48
C GLY A 466 2.14 10.41 -12.99
N SER A 467 2.58 9.16 -12.95
CA SER A 467 3.90 8.77 -12.45
C SER A 467 4.32 7.40 -13.02
N VAL A 468 5.55 7.00 -12.73
CA VAL A 468 6.04 5.63 -12.97
C VAL A 468 6.34 4.97 -11.63
N VAL A 469 5.82 3.76 -11.44
CA VAL A 469 6.10 2.89 -10.30
C VAL A 469 6.83 1.66 -10.77
N VAL A 470 7.87 1.28 -10.03
CA VAL A 470 8.59 0.03 -10.25
C VAL A 470 8.54 -0.79 -8.99
N ASN A 471 7.95 -1.98 -9.09
CA ASN A 471 7.84 -2.90 -7.98
C ASN A 471 9.07 -3.84 -7.93
N PRO A 472 9.38 -4.43 -6.76
CA PRO A 472 10.34 -5.51 -6.67
C PRO A 472 9.95 -6.68 -7.60
N GLY A 473 10.92 -7.29 -8.27
CA GLY A 473 10.70 -8.38 -9.22
C GLY A 473 11.45 -8.23 -10.53
N PRO A 474 11.19 -9.12 -11.51
CA PRO A 474 11.88 -9.12 -12.80
C PRO A 474 11.67 -7.82 -13.56
N ILE A 475 12.75 -7.25 -14.10
CA ILE A 475 12.71 -6.01 -14.88
C ILE A 475 13.64 -6.11 -16.10
N HIS A 476 13.11 -5.82 -17.28
CA HIS A 476 13.88 -5.89 -18.53
C HIS A 476 14.77 -4.66 -18.73
N GLY A 477 16.01 -4.86 -19.19
CA GLY A 477 16.97 -3.77 -19.50
C GLY A 477 17.72 -3.19 -18.29
N HIS A 478 17.43 -3.67 -17.08
CA HIS A 478 18.17 -3.29 -15.88
C HIS A 478 19.45 -4.14 -15.74
N HIS A 479 20.50 -3.56 -15.16
CA HIS A 479 21.79 -4.25 -14.96
C HIS A 479 21.69 -5.42 -13.98
N ASN A 480 20.76 -5.33 -13.03
CA ASN A 480 20.31 -6.45 -12.20
C ASN A 480 18.94 -6.91 -12.73
N PRO A 481 18.77 -8.14 -13.22
CA PRO A 481 17.50 -8.59 -13.81
C PRO A 481 16.34 -8.59 -12.82
N ASN A 482 16.62 -8.51 -11.51
CA ASN A 482 15.61 -8.42 -10.46
C ASN A 482 15.72 -7.09 -9.72
N GLN A 483 14.69 -6.26 -9.84
CA GLN A 483 14.51 -5.04 -9.05
C GLN A 483 14.30 -5.43 -7.58
N ILE A 484 15.10 -4.85 -6.68
CA ILE A 484 15.02 -5.14 -5.25
C ILE A 484 14.07 -4.17 -4.55
N HIS A 485 14.18 -2.86 -4.84
CA HIS A 485 13.44 -1.83 -4.12
C HIS A 485 12.22 -1.37 -4.92
N GLN A 486 11.14 -1.04 -4.24
CA GLN A 486 10.06 -0.29 -4.87
C GLN A 486 10.51 1.17 -5.10
N GLU A 487 10.40 1.66 -6.33
CA GLU A 487 10.79 3.02 -6.73
C GLU A 487 9.62 3.75 -7.38
N PHE A 488 9.54 5.05 -7.13
CA PHE A 488 8.48 5.93 -7.63
C PHE A 488 9.13 7.11 -8.33
N VAL A 489 8.65 7.44 -9.54
CA VAL A 489 9.21 8.51 -10.36
C VAL A 489 8.11 9.47 -10.78
N ILE A 490 8.28 10.74 -10.41
CA ILE A 490 7.43 11.85 -10.90
C ILE A 490 8.22 12.68 -11.91
N PHE A 491 7.48 13.31 -12.82
CA PHE A 491 8.07 14.11 -13.91
C PHE A 491 7.66 15.58 -13.83
N ASP A 492 6.70 15.90 -12.97
CA ASP A 492 6.33 17.26 -12.62
C ASP A 492 6.73 17.54 -11.17
N ARG A 493 7.50 18.60 -10.99
CA ARG A 493 8.00 19.02 -9.68
C ARG A 493 6.90 19.37 -8.68
N GLU A 494 5.75 19.80 -9.18
CA GLU A 494 4.64 20.22 -8.32
C GLU A 494 3.84 19.02 -7.79
N GLN A 495 4.18 17.79 -8.20
CA GLN A 495 3.64 16.56 -7.63
C GLN A 495 4.30 16.17 -6.30
N ALA A 496 5.26 16.93 -5.79
CA ALA A 496 5.87 16.64 -4.49
C ALA A 496 6.09 17.89 -3.64
N TYR A 497 5.93 17.71 -2.33
CA TYR A 497 6.24 18.69 -1.30
C TYR A 497 7.24 18.09 -0.29
N PRO A 498 8.41 18.71 -0.06
CA PRO A 498 9.37 18.24 0.92
C PRO A 498 8.81 18.53 2.32
N ALA A 499 8.27 17.53 3.02
CA ALA A 499 7.58 17.73 4.30
C ALA A 499 8.55 17.81 5.48
N PHE A 500 9.60 16.98 5.45
CA PHE A 500 10.66 16.99 6.46
C PHE A 500 12.03 16.79 5.85
N VAL A 501 13.04 17.37 6.48
CA VAL A 501 14.46 17.09 6.25
C VAL A 501 15.03 16.44 7.51
N VAL A 502 15.63 15.26 7.33
CA VAL A 502 16.19 14.43 8.39
C VAL A 502 17.70 14.35 8.20
N GLN A 503 18.44 14.86 9.20
CA GLN A 503 19.87 14.64 9.34
C GLN A 503 20.13 13.40 10.17
N TYR A 504 21.02 12.53 9.73
CA TYR A 504 21.40 11.32 10.47
C TYR A 504 22.84 10.88 10.20
N VAL A 505 23.33 9.97 11.03
CA VAL A 505 24.61 9.27 10.87
C VAL A 505 24.40 7.75 11.00
N LEU A 506 25.36 6.95 10.52
CA LEU A 506 25.38 5.48 10.67
C LEU A 506 26.31 4.98 11.78
#